data_AF-A0A3L7CPS0-F1
#
_entry.id   AF-A0A3L7CPS0-F1
#
_cell.length_a   1.000
_cell.length_b   1.000
_cell.length_c   1.000
_cell.angle_alpha   90.00
_cell.angle_beta   90.00
_cell.angle_gamma   90.00
#
_symmetry.space_group_name_H-M   'P 1'
#
loop_
_entity.id
_entity.type
_entity.pdbx_description
1 polymer ?
#
loop_
_entity_poly.entity_id
_entity_poly.type
_entity_poly.pdbx_seq_one_letter_code
_entity_poly.pdbx_strand_id
1 'polypeptide(L)'
;MRSCVLQGSGIIIAVAANFSATTGTALLGTATIRAQLYIATSPSSNVFSPIPGTLITLTPSITFPISLAQNDSGIITGLNVPVNTGDRLLMAFFITTSGLSIAASVMGYASAGVAIS
;
A
#
# COMPACT_ATOMS: atom_id res chain seq x y z
N MET A 1 -8.60 -1.28 7.28
CA MET A 1 -7.16 -1.00 7.34
C MET A 1 -6.73 -1.01 8.81
N ARG A 2 -5.53 -1.49 9.14
CA ARG A 2 -4.99 -1.53 10.52
C ARG A 2 -3.70 -0.70 10.57
N SER A 3 -3.54 0.11 11.61
CA SER A 3 -2.30 0.85 11.88
C SER A 3 -1.45 0.14 12.94
N CYS A 4 -0.13 0.25 12.86
CA CYS A 4 0.81 -0.23 13.89
C CYS A 4 1.37 0.96 14.69
N VAL A 5 1.49 0.85 16.02
CA VAL A 5 2.11 1.86 16.89
C VAL A 5 3.58 1.49 17.13
N LEU A 6 4.50 2.39 16.84
CA LEU A 6 5.93 2.17 17.05
C LEU A 6 6.29 2.19 18.54
N GLN A 7 7.08 1.20 18.96
CA GLN A 7 7.57 1.06 20.35
C GLN A 7 8.97 1.64 20.55
N GLY A 8 9.63 2.08 19.48
CA GLY A 8 10.96 2.65 19.48
C GLY A 8 11.11 3.67 18.35
N SER A 9 12.10 4.56 18.48
CA SER A 9 12.54 5.43 17.39
C SER A 9 13.47 4.68 16.44
N GLY A 10 13.59 5.19 15.22
CA GLY A 10 14.49 4.64 14.21
C GLY A 10 14.35 5.36 12.87
N ILE A 11 14.95 4.80 11.83
CA ILE A 11 14.87 5.32 10.46
C ILE A 11 14.21 4.26 9.58
N ILE A 12 13.12 4.62 8.89
CA ILE A 12 12.56 3.77 7.83
C ILE A 12 13.55 3.78 6.66
N ILE A 13 14.06 2.60 6.31
CA ILE A 13 15.04 2.39 5.23
C ILE A 13 14.45 1.70 4.00
N ALA A 14 13.35 0.96 4.17
CA ALA A 14 12.64 0.33 3.06
C ALA A 14 11.17 0.08 3.40
N VAL A 15 10.34 0.03 2.36
CA VAL A 15 8.92 -0.32 2.44
C VAL A 15 8.59 -1.27 1.29
N ALA A 16 7.91 -2.37 1.59
CA ALA A 16 7.44 -3.34 0.62
C ALA A 16 5.93 -3.54 0.74
N ALA A 17 5.28 -3.85 -0.39
CA ALA A 17 3.87 -4.16 -0.44
C ALA A 17 3.60 -5.29 -1.43
N ASN A 18 2.63 -6.14 -1.09
CA ASN A 18 2.16 -7.24 -1.90
C ASN A 18 0.64 -7.24 -1.88
N PHE A 19 0.05 -7.57 -3.03
CA PHE A 19 -1.38 -7.78 -3.14
C PHE A 19 -1.65 -9.06 -3.94
N SER A 20 -2.76 -9.72 -3.62
CA SER A 20 -3.20 -10.96 -4.26
C SER A 20 -4.67 -10.82 -4.56
N ALA A 21 -4.98 -10.39 -5.78
CA ALA A 21 -6.33 -10.21 -6.26
C ALA A 21 -7.00 -11.57 -6.49
N THR A 22 -8.17 -11.78 -5.90
CA THR A 22 -8.94 -13.03 -6.02
C THR A 22 -10.17 -12.86 -6.89
N THR A 23 -10.82 -11.70 -6.81
CA THR A 23 -11.97 -11.35 -7.64
C THR A 23 -11.99 -9.85 -7.89
N GLY A 24 -12.71 -9.42 -8.91
CA GLY A 24 -12.89 -8.00 -9.15
C GLY A 24 -14.03 -7.71 -10.10
N THR A 25 -14.65 -6.55 -9.92
CA THR A 25 -15.75 -6.08 -10.75
C THR A 25 -15.22 -4.95 -11.62
N ALA A 26 -15.05 -5.20 -12.91
CA ALA A 26 -14.80 -4.19 -13.93
C ALA A 26 -15.26 -4.74 -15.29
N LEU A 27 -15.61 -3.86 -16.23
CA LEU A 27 -16.12 -4.29 -17.53
C LEU A 27 -15.00 -4.88 -18.40
N LEU A 28 -13.91 -4.14 -18.62
CA LEU A 28 -12.69 -4.55 -19.35
C LEU A 28 -11.51 -3.65 -18.94
N GLY A 29 -10.27 -4.13 -19.09
CA GLY A 29 -9.05 -3.33 -18.95
C GLY A 29 -8.08 -3.81 -17.87
N THR A 30 -7.25 -2.89 -17.39
CA THR A 30 -6.26 -3.15 -16.33
C THR A 30 -6.43 -2.21 -15.14
N ALA A 31 -6.20 -2.73 -13.94
CA ALA A 31 -6.02 -1.95 -12.73
C ALA A 31 -4.56 -2.05 -12.27
N THR A 32 -3.98 -0.92 -11.93
CA THR A 32 -2.71 -0.87 -11.21
C THR A 32 -3.00 -0.64 -9.73
N ILE A 33 -2.55 -1.55 -8.88
CA ILE A 33 -2.59 -1.36 -7.44
C ILE A 33 -1.41 -0.49 -7.03
N ARG A 34 -1.67 0.45 -6.13
CA ARG A 34 -0.66 1.30 -5.51
C ARG A 34 -0.75 1.16 -4.00
N ALA A 35 0.40 1.25 -3.35
CA ALA A 35 0.51 1.26 -1.90
C ALA A 35 1.29 2.49 -1.45
N GLN A 36 0.85 3.13 -0.38
CA GLN A 36 1.47 4.33 0.16
C GLN A 36 1.52 4.22 1.69
N LEU A 37 2.69 4.49 2.27
CA LEU A 37 2.83 4.55 3.72
C LEU A 37 2.40 5.93 4.22
N TYR A 38 1.64 5.93 5.30
CA TYR A 38 1.21 7.12 6.02
C TYR A 38 1.65 7.05 7.48
N ILE A 39 1.82 8.22 8.08
CA ILE A 39 2.19 8.39 9.49
C ILE A 39 1.22 9.30 10.22
N ALA A 40 0.94 8.98 11.48
CA ALA A 40 0.39 9.92 12.45
C ALA A 40 1.40 10.07 13.60
N THR A 41 1.82 11.31 13.89
CA THR A 41 2.90 11.60 14.86
C THR A 41 2.42 11.65 16.32
N SER A 42 1.30 11.00 16.60
CA SER A 42 0.71 10.90 17.94
C SER A 42 -0.08 9.60 18.07
N PRO A 43 0.05 8.85 19.18
CA PRO A 43 -0.65 7.58 19.39
C PRO A 43 -2.17 7.67 19.34
N SER A 44 -2.74 8.82 19.69
CA SER A 44 -4.20 9.04 19.71
C SER A 44 -4.74 9.70 18.44
N SER A 45 -3.86 10.18 17.55
CA SER A 45 -4.28 10.82 16.31
C SER A 45 -4.77 9.80 15.30
N ASN A 46 -5.90 10.09 14.65
CA ASN A 46 -6.40 9.38 13.48
C ASN A 46 -6.20 10.19 12.19
N VAL A 47 -5.41 11.25 12.25
CA VAL A 47 -5.02 12.05 11.08
C VAL A 47 -3.66 11.54 10.59
N PHE A 48 -3.67 10.94 9.41
CA PHE A 48 -2.52 10.31 8.78
C PHE A 48 -2.05 11.15 7.59
N SER A 49 -0.76 11.49 7.56
CA SER A 49 -0.13 12.19 6.44
C SER A 49 0.73 11.22 5.62
N PRO A 50 0.72 11.31 4.27
CA PRO A 50 1.53 10.43 3.44
C PRO A 50 3.02 10.68 3.68
N ILE A 51 3.82 9.63 3.77
CA ILE A 51 5.29 9.73 3.84
C ILE A 51 5.83 9.91 2.42
N PRO A 52 6.46 11.04 2.08
CA PRO A 52 7.03 11.26 0.75
C PRO A 52 8.04 10.17 0.36
N GLY A 53 8.04 9.79 -0.91
CA GLY A 53 8.96 8.77 -1.43
C GLY A 53 8.56 7.31 -1.14
N THR A 54 7.42 7.06 -0.49
CA THR A 54 6.95 5.69 -0.19
C THR A 54 5.81 5.20 -1.09
N LEU A 55 5.55 5.90 -2.22
CA LEU A 55 4.51 5.51 -3.18
C LEU A 55 4.99 4.33 -4.03
N ILE A 56 4.50 3.13 -3.74
CA ILE A 56 4.79 1.90 -4.48
C ILE A 56 3.74 1.72 -5.58
N THR A 57 4.20 1.55 -6.81
CA THR A 57 3.38 1.03 -7.91
C THR A 57 3.63 -0.47 -8.01
N LEU A 58 2.62 -1.28 -7.68
CA LEU A 58 2.77 -2.73 -7.69
C LEU A 58 2.77 -3.25 -9.13
N THR A 59 3.57 -4.28 -9.37
CA THR A 59 3.68 -4.95 -10.67
C THR A 59 3.64 -6.46 -10.51
N PRO A 60 3.08 -7.20 -11.48
CA PRO A 60 2.37 -6.73 -12.68
C PRO A 60 1.01 -6.07 -12.38
N SER A 61 0.42 -5.37 -13.35
CA SER A 61 -0.95 -4.85 -13.21
C SER A 61 -2.00 -5.98 -13.25
N ILE A 62 -3.13 -5.76 -12.60
CA ILE A 62 -4.29 -6.67 -12.55
C ILE A 62 -5.08 -6.52 -13.86
N THR A 63 -5.40 -7.63 -14.50
CA THR A 63 -6.16 -7.65 -15.76
C THR A 63 -7.54 -8.23 -15.52
N PHE A 64 -8.58 -7.54 -16.01
CA PHE A 64 -9.96 -7.99 -15.88
C PHE A 64 -10.48 -8.71 -17.15
N PRO A 65 -11.45 -9.63 -16.99
CA PRO A 65 -11.97 -10.16 -15.73
C PRO A 65 -10.95 -11.06 -15.02
N ILE A 66 -10.97 -11.07 -13.69
CA ILE A 66 -10.08 -11.90 -12.88
C ILE A 66 -10.62 -13.34 -12.89
N SER A 67 -10.01 -14.21 -13.68
CA SER A 67 -10.37 -15.63 -13.80
C SER A 67 -9.57 -16.53 -12.85
N LEU A 68 -8.39 -16.09 -12.42
CA LEU A 68 -7.48 -16.74 -11.48
C LEU A 68 -6.86 -15.68 -10.57
N ALA A 69 -6.35 -16.10 -9.42
CA ALA A 69 -5.66 -15.19 -8.52
C ALA A 69 -4.45 -14.54 -9.22
N GLN A 70 -4.33 -13.22 -9.09
CA GLN A 70 -3.25 -12.43 -9.66
C GLN A 70 -2.46 -11.78 -8.54
N ASN A 71 -1.14 -11.93 -8.58
CA ASN A 71 -0.23 -11.43 -7.56
C ASN A 71 0.59 -10.27 -8.10
N ASP A 72 0.69 -9.22 -7.31
CA ASP A 72 1.45 -8.02 -7.62
C ASP A 72 2.22 -7.54 -6.38
N SER A 73 3.38 -6.93 -6.62
CA SER A 73 4.25 -6.49 -5.53
C SER A 73 5.17 -5.35 -5.93
N GLY A 74 5.78 -4.73 -4.92
CA GLY A 74 6.81 -3.73 -5.10
C GLY A 74 7.55 -3.41 -3.80
N ILE A 75 8.73 -2.82 -3.93
CA ILE A 75 9.58 -2.40 -2.82
C ILE A 75 10.27 -1.09 -3.17
N ILE A 76 10.41 -0.21 -2.18
CA ILE A 76 11.25 0.98 -2.22
C ILE A 76 12.29 0.85 -1.12
N THR A 77 13.56 1.08 -1.46
CA THR A 77 14.71 1.04 -0.54
C THR A 77 15.44 2.38 -0.58
N GLY A 78 16.42 2.57 0.31
CA GLY A 78 17.21 3.81 0.38
C GLY A 78 16.41 4.98 0.95
N LEU A 79 15.38 4.70 1.73
CA LEU A 79 14.61 5.71 2.45
C LEU A 79 15.44 6.24 3.63
N ASN A 80 15.15 7.48 4.01
CA ASN A 80 15.74 8.13 5.17
C ASN A 80 14.65 8.94 5.89
N VAL A 81 13.69 8.23 6.46
CA VAL A 81 12.53 8.85 7.14
C VAL A 81 12.62 8.54 8.64
N PRO A 82 12.91 9.54 9.49
CA PRO A 82 12.95 9.34 10.92
C PRO A 82 11.54 9.08 11.46
N VAL A 83 11.44 8.18 12.43
CA VAL A 83 10.22 7.87 13.17
C VAL A 83 10.52 7.78 14.66
N ASN A 84 9.51 8.09 15.46
CA ASN A 84 9.61 8.15 16.91
C ASN A 84 8.70 7.12 17.58
N THR A 85 9.01 6.80 18.83
CA THR A 85 8.12 6.02 19.68
C THR A 85 6.75 6.69 19.76
N GLY A 86 5.68 5.91 19.57
CA GLY A 86 4.30 6.39 19.59
C GLY A 86 3.77 6.81 18.23
N ASP A 87 4.62 6.99 17.20
CA ASP A 87 4.15 7.20 15.84
C ASP A 87 3.34 6.00 15.37
N ARG A 88 2.30 6.27 14.57
CA ARG A 88 1.46 5.24 13.96
C ARG A 88 1.71 5.16 12.48
N LEU A 89 2.02 3.96 11.99
CA LEU A 89 2.18 3.69 10.57
C LEU A 89 0.93 2.99 10.02
N LEU A 90 0.50 3.42 8.84
CA LEU A 90 -0.64 2.86 8.12
C LEU A 90 -0.27 2.69 6.64
N MET A 91 -0.40 1.48 6.12
CA MET A 91 -0.30 1.23 4.69
C MET A 91 -1.69 1.36 4.04
N ALA A 92 -1.83 2.25 3.07
CA ALA A 92 -3.04 2.40 2.28
C ALA A 92 -2.83 1.81 0.89
N PHE A 93 -3.77 0.98 0.45
CA PHE A 93 -3.83 0.43 -0.90
C PHE A 93 -4.95 1.10 -1.68
N PHE A 94 -4.70 1.44 -2.93
CA PHE A 94 -5.70 2.03 -3.82
C PHE A 94 -5.41 1.62 -5.25
N ILE A 95 -6.42 1.74 -6.11
CA ILE A 95 -6.33 1.30 -7.49
C ILE A 95 -6.44 2.48 -8.43
N THR A 96 -5.69 2.44 -9.52
CA THR A 96 -5.89 3.31 -10.68
C THR A 96 -6.22 2.43 -11.87
N THR A 97 -7.35 2.70 -12.54
CA THR A 97 -7.77 1.96 -13.73
C THR A 97 -7.46 2.75 -14.99
N SER A 98 -7.21 2.04 -16.09
CA SER A 98 -7.22 2.60 -17.44
C SER A 98 -8.36 1.97 -18.22
N GLY A 99 -9.18 2.77 -18.92
CA GLY A 99 -10.35 2.31 -19.69
C GLY A 99 -11.68 2.95 -19.25
N LEU A 100 -12.81 2.36 -19.69
CA LEU A 100 -14.16 2.84 -19.40
C LEU A 100 -14.45 2.69 -17.90
N SER A 101 -14.37 3.80 -17.16
CA SER A 101 -14.44 3.81 -15.70
C SER A 101 -15.87 3.65 -15.19
N ILE A 102 -16.34 2.41 -15.09
CA ILE A 102 -17.36 2.03 -14.10
C ILE A 102 -16.59 1.72 -12.81
N ALA A 103 -17.19 1.99 -11.64
CA ALA A 103 -16.58 1.73 -10.34
C ALA A 103 -15.90 0.36 -10.29
N ALA A 104 -14.57 0.35 -10.43
CA ALA A 104 -13.80 -0.88 -10.40
C ALA A 104 -13.54 -1.23 -8.95
N SER A 105 -13.74 -2.50 -8.60
CA SER A 105 -13.34 -3.01 -7.29
C SER A 105 -12.47 -4.25 -7.50
N VAL A 106 -11.45 -4.38 -6.67
CA VAL A 106 -10.60 -5.56 -6.62
C VAL A 106 -10.62 -6.06 -5.18
N MET A 107 -11.05 -7.31 -5.00
CA MET A 107 -10.98 -8.00 -3.71
C MET A 107 -9.74 -8.89 -3.69
N GLY A 108 -9.11 -8.99 -2.52
CA GLY A 108 -7.87 -9.73 -2.40
C GLY A 108 -7.24 -9.63 -1.02
N TYR A 109 -6.04 -10.19 -0.91
CA TYR A 109 -5.23 -10.16 0.30
C TYR A 109 -4.08 -9.15 0.12
N ALA A 110 -3.96 -8.23 1.08
CA ALA A 110 -2.90 -7.23 1.10
C ALA A 110 -1.94 -7.49 2.25
N SER A 111 -0.63 -7.41 1.99
CA SER A 111 0.40 -7.42 3.03
C SER A 111 1.46 -6.36 2.74
N ALA A 112 2.13 -5.88 3.79
CA ALA A 112 3.16 -4.86 3.68
C ALA A 112 4.24 -5.08 4.75
N GLY A 113 5.45 -4.61 4.44
CA GLY A 113 6.60 -4.61 5.34
C GLY A 113 7.22 -3.22 5.41
N VAL A 114 7.69 -2.83 6.59
CA VAL A 114 8.45 -1.60 6.81
C VAL A 114 9.74 -2.00 7.54
N ALA A 115 10.89 -1.73 6.93
CA ALA A 115 12.18 -1.93 7.54
C ALA A 115 12.60 -0.66 8.28
N ILE A 116 12.91 -0.80 9.56
CA ILE A 116 13.35 0.28 10.45
C ILE A 116 14.67 -0.15 11.08
N SER A 117 15.69 0.70 11.02
CA SER A 117 16.99 0.53 11.67
C SER A 117 17.22 1.54 12.77
#